data_AF-A0A1Y6ISE7-F1
#
_entry.id   AF-A0A1Y6ISE7-F1
#
_cell.length_a   1.000
_cell.length_b   1.000
_cell.length_c   1.000
_cell.angle_alpha   90.00
_cell.angle_beta   90.00
_cell.angle_gamma   90.00
#
_symmetry.space_group_name_H-M   'P 1'
#
loop_
_entity.id
_entity.type
_entity.pdbx_description
1 polymer ?
#
loop_
_entity_poly.entity_id
_entity_poly.type
_entity_poly.pdbx_seq_one_letter_code
_entity_poly.pdbx_strand_id
1 'polypeptide(L)'
;MEMNKFDFMVNGAEISSPSPAIYCLVSMNPRCIYIGQTNSKLGVLGRFSQHLSETSSNTFKQRIRTLFNYDEYTYDSIHGTYFSLPNRECFTSSASDYREAIEGLVQSELISIAAQKKFIVVSRVSKNRLCEQSEIKTLSQAVVEKFGKFLRCF
;
A
#
# COMPACT_ATOMS: atom_id res chain seq x y z
N MET A 1 26.66 7.26 14.69
CA MET A 1 25.46 6.61 14.15
C MET A 1 25.04 7.43 12.95
N GLU A 2 25.43 7.00 11.74
CA GLU A 2 24.96 7.70 10.53
C GLU A 2 23.45 7.50 10.42
N MET A 3 22.70 8.60 10.38
CA MET A 3 21.31 8.56 9.95
C MET A 3 21.32 8.25 8.46
N ASN A 4 20.91 7.03 8.08
CA ASN A 4 20.57 6.73 6.70
C ASN A 4 19.45 7.68 6.27
N LYS A 5 19.81 8.71 5.50
CA LYS A 5 18.86 9.58 4.82
C LYS A 5 18.30 8.79 3.65
N PHE A 6 17.00 8.55 3.67
CA PHE A 6 16.26 8.08 2.51
C PHE A 6 15.18 9.11 2.19
N ASP A 7 14.90 9.29 0.90
CA ASP A 7 13.88 10.24 0.47
C ASP A 7 12.50 9.56 0.52
N PHE A 8 11.56 10.18 1.24
CA PHE A 8 10.18 9.74 1.29
C PHE A 8 9.24 10.80 0.70
N MET A 9 8.62 10.47 -0.42
CA MET A 9 7.68 11.36 -1.09
C MET A 9 6.26 10.83 -0.99
N VAL A 10 5.33 11.69 -0.58
CA VAL A 10 3.91 11.36 -0.50
C VAL A 10 3.10 12.34 -1.33
N ASN A 11 2.17 11.80 -2.13
CA ASN A 11 1.17 12.61 -2.81
C ASN A 11 -0.16 12.63 -2.01
N GLY A 12 -0.47 13.76 -1.37
CA GLY A 12 -1.77 14.05 -0.73
C GLY A 12 -1.65 14.85 0.56
N ALA A 13 -2.41 15.96 0.67
CA ALA A 13 -2.33 16.91 1.78
C ALA A 13 -2.87 16.36 3.13
N GLU A 14 -3.68 15.30 3.09
CA GLU A 14 -4.40 14.78 4.27
C GLU A 14 -3.89 13.41 4.74
N ILE A 15 -2.63 13.07 4.45
CA ILE A 15 -2.10 11.71 4.72
C ILE A 15 -2.10 11.34 6.22
N SER A 16 -2.03 12.33 7.10
CA SER A 16 -2.07 12.14 8.55
C SER A 16 -3.50 12.06 9.12
N SER A 17 -4.53 12.36 8.32
CA SER A 17 -5.91 12.34 8.79
C SER A 17 -6.35 10.90 9.14
N PRO A 18 -7.04 10.69 10.27
CA PRO A 18 -7.56 9.39 10.66
C PRO A 18 -8.75 9.03 9.76
N SER A 19 -8.44 8.45 8.61
CA SER A 19 -9.42 8.00 7.62
C SER A 19 -9.09 6.59 7.17
N PRO A 20 -10.10 5.72 7.00
CA PRO A 20 -9.88 4.43 6.39
C PRO A 20 -9.38 4.63 4.95
N ALA A 21 -8.35 3.90 4.56
CA ALA A 21 -7.74 4.09 3.26
C ALA A 21 -7.11 2.80 2.74
N ILE A 22 -7.02 2.71 1.42
CA ILE A 22 -6.08 1.82 0.74
C ILE A 22 -4.85 2.65 0.38
N TYR A 23 -3.66 2.10 0.52
CA TYR A 23 -2.41 2.79 0.21
C TYR A 23 -1.48 1.93 -0.63
N CYS A 24 -0.55 2.62 -1.30
CA CYS A 24 0.51 2.02 -2.09
C CYS A 24 1.85 2.67 -1.75
N LEU A 25 2.87 1.84 -1.49
CA LEU A 25 4.28 2.24 -1.44
C LEU A 25 5.00 1.68 -2.65
N VAL A 26 5.94 2.44 -3.19
CA VAL A 26 6.76 2.09 -4.35
C VAL A 26 8.23 2.28 -3.98
N SER A 27 9.03 1.23 -4.20
CA SER A 27 10.48 1.33 -4.24
C SER A 27 10.96 1.20 -5.68
N MET A 28 11.95 2.01 -6.06
CA MET A 28 12.58 1.93 -7.38
C MET A 28 13.75 0.96 -7.42
N ASN A 29 14.29 0.60 -6.25
CA ASN A 29 15.44 -0.30 -6.12
C ASN A 29 15.30 -1.16 -4.85
N PRO A 30 14.86 -2.43 -4.95
CA PRO A 30 14.38 -3.07 -6.17
C PRO A 30 13.02 -2.49 -6.59
N ARG A 31 12.67 -2.62 -7.88
CA ARG A 31 11.36 -2.19 -8.40
C ARG A 31 10.24 -3.03 -7.79
N CYS A 32 9.64 -2.52 -6.73
CA CYS A 32 8.58 -3.23 -6.03
C CYS A 32 7.50 -2.29 -5.50
N ILE A 33 6.31 -2.85 -5.31
CA ILE A 33 5.17 -2.12 -4.76
C ILE A 33 4.54 -2.90 -3.60
N TYR A 34 4.13 -2.17 -2.57
CA TYR A 34 3.35 -2.69 -1.46
C TYR A 34 1.98 -2.06 -1.50
N ILE A 35 0.94 -2.88 -1.43
CA ILE A 35 -0.46 -2.42 -1.32
C ILE A 35 -0.98 -2.87 0.04
N GLY A 36 -1.66 -1.98 0.76
CA GLY A 36 -2.25 -2.31 2.06
C GLY A 36 -3.43 -1.42 2.40
N GLN A 37 -4.05 -1.70 3.55
CA GLN A 37 -5.16 -0.92 4.09
C GLN A 37 -4.90 -0.38 5.49
N THR A 38 -5.62 0.67 5.88
CA THR A 38 -5.62 1.21 7.23
C THR A 38 -7.00 1.69 7.66
N ASN A 39 -7.23 1.68 8.96
CA ASN A 39 -8.22 2.48 9.69
C ASN A 39 -7.60 2.98 11.01
N SER A 40 -6.28 3.20 11.00
CA SER A 40 -5.53 3.62 12.18
C SER A 40 -5.81 5.08 12.51
N LYS A 41 -5.77 5.42 13.81
CA LYS A 41 -5.80 6.82 14.28
C LYS A 41 -4.63 7.65 13.75
N LEU A 42 -3.52 7.01 13.40
CA LEU A 42 -2.36 7.65 12.78
C LEU A 42 -2.45 7.73 11.25
N GLY A 43 -3.60 7.35 10.69
CA GLY A 43 -3.88 7.42 9.26
C GLY A 43 -2.95 6.54 8.41
N VAL A 44 -2.70 7.01 7.19
CA VAL A 44 -1.80 6.36 6.23
C VAL A 44 -0.35 6.62 6.61
N LEU A 45 -0.01 7.83 7.07
CA LEU A 45 1.36 8.17 7.45
C LEU A 45 1.90 7.27 8.56
N GLY A 46 1.06 6.95 9.56
CA GLY A 46 1.44 5.99 10.61
C GLY A 46 1.71 4.59 10.07
N ARG A 47 0.96 4.14 9.05
CA ARG A 47 1.22 2.85 8.41
C ARG A 47 2.49 2.86 7.57
N PHE A 48 2.76 3.95 6.86
CA PHE A 48 4.01 4.12 6.14
C PHE A 48 5.21 4.09 7.10
N SER A 49 5.14 4.83 8.20
CA SER A 49 6.16 4.80 9.26
C SER A 49 6.38 3.38 9.80
N GLN A 50 5.31 2.61 10.07
CA GLN A 50 5.43 1.22 10.51
C GLN A 50 6.15 0.35 9.47
N HIS A 51 5.75 0.42 8.20
CA HIS A 51 6.34 -0.40 7.13
C HIS A 51 7.80 -0.09 6.85
N LEU A 52 8.20 1.17 7.06
CA LEU A 52 9.53 1.69 6.82
C LEU A 52 10.42 1.69 8.06
N SER A 53 9.92 1.24 9.22
CA SER A 53 10.68 1.28 10.47
C SER A 53 11.91 0.34 10.46
N GLU A 54 12.76 0.49 11.47
CA GLU A 54 13.83 -0.48 11.76
C GLU A 54 13.41 -1.51 12.83
N THR A 55 12.15 -1.47 13.25
CA THR A 55 11.58 -2.39 14.25
C THR A 55 10.95 -3.61 13.58
N SER A 56 10.45 -4.57 14.37
CA SER A 56 9.74 -5.75 13.85
C SER A 56 8.48 -5.44 13.04
N SER A 57 7.99 -4.19 13.05
CA SER A 57 6.80 -3.77 12.30
C SER A 57 7.07 -3.43 10.83
N ASN A 58 8.32 -3.55 10.37
CA ASN A 58 8.78 -3.13 9.04
C ASN A 58 8.44 -4.10 7.91
N THR A 59 7.15 -4.40 7.76
CA THR A 59 6.72 -5.49 6.86
C THR A 59 7.12 -5.25 5.40
N PHE A 60 7.21 -4.00 4.94
CA PHE A 60 7.70 -3.72 3.59
C PHE A 60 9.18 -4.10 3.42
N LYS A 61 10.04 -3.68 4.36
CA LYS A 61 11.47 -4.04 4.41
C LYS A 61 11.66 -5.55 4.43
N GLN A 62 10.92 -6.23 5.31
CA GLN A 62 10.99 -7.69 5.45
C GLN A 62 10.61 -8.40 4.16
N ARG A 63 9.51 -7.97 3.50
CA ARG A 63 9.06 -8.60 2.25
C ARG A 63 10.06 -8.43 1.13
N ILE A 64 10.70 -7.26 1.01
CA ILE A 64 11.78 -7.04 0.04
C ILE A 64 12.94 -7.99 0.33
N ARG A 65 13.45 -8.02 1.57
CA ARG A 65 14.56 -8.90 1.95
C ARG A 65 14.27 -10.36 1.64
N THR A 66 13.08 -10.85 1.99
CA THR A 66 12.67 -12.23 1.73
C THR A 66 12.54 -12.53 0.24
N LEU A 67 11.93 -11.64 -0.56
CA LEU A 67 11.67 -11.92 -1.98
C LEU A 67 12.92 -11.81 -2.85
N PHE A 68 13.82 -10.88 -2.53
CA PHE A 68 15.05 -10.64 -3.29
C PHE A 68 16.29 -11.29 -2.67
N ASN A 69 16.11 -12.06 -1.57
CA ASN A 69 17.16 -12.76 -0.85
C ASN A 69 18.31 -11.81 -0.40
N TYR A 70 17.94 -10.69 0.22
CA TYR A 70 18.89 -9.72 0.76
C TYR A 70 19.11 -9.92 2.26
N ASP A 71 20.38 -9.99 2.67
CA ASP A 71 20.77 -10.02 4.08
C ASP A 71 20.44 -8.69 4.76
N GLU A 72 20.81 -7.57 4.11
CA GLU A 72 20.47 -6.21 4.52
C GLU A 72 19.88 -5.44 3.34
N TYR A 73 18.97 -4.51 3.64
CA TYR A 73 18.37 -3.65 2.63
C TYR A 73 18.23 -2.25 3.20
N THR A 74 18.65 -1.25 2.44
CA THR A 74 18.45 0.15 2.76
C THR A 74 17.59 0.76 1.66
N TYR A 75 16.65 1.60 2.06
CA TYR A 75 15.81 2.31 1.13
C TYR A 75 16.61 3.41 0.43
N ASP A 76 16.52 3.50 -0.90
CA ASP A 76 17.01 4.66 -1.64
C ASP A 76 15.95 5.78 -1.59
N SER A 77 14.90 5.61 -2.38
CA SER A 77 13.74 6.51 -2.45
C SER A 77 12.45 5.70 -2.39
N ILE A 78 11.54 6.06 -1.49
CA ILE A 78 10.22 5.46 -1.39
C ILE A 78 9.16 6.51 -1.75
N HIS A 79 8.23 6.11 -2.61
CA HIS A 79 7.09 6.94 -2.99
C HIS A 79 5.80 6.33 -2.46
N GLY A 80 4.94 7.15 -1.86
CA GLY A 80 3.66 6.76 -1.29
C GLY A 80 2.48 7.47 -1.94
N THR A 81 1.38 6.73 -2.13
CA THR A 81 0.07 7.31 -2.43
C THR A 81 -1.03 6.55 -1.69
N TYR A 82 -2.20 7.14 -1.58
CA TYR A 82 -3.35 6.52 -0.91
C TYR A 82 -4.67 6.98 -1.52
N PHE A 83 -5.73 6.22 -1.24
CA PHE A 83 -7.11 6.50 -1.58
C PHE A 83 -7.95 6.41 -0.31
N SER A 84 -8.54 7.54 0.11
CA SER A 84 -9.47 7.58 1.25
C SER A 84 -10.75 6.84 0.89
N LEU A 85 -11.16 5.92 1.76
CA LEU A 85 -12.43 5.22 1.64
C LEU A 85 -13.57 6.09 2.18
N PRO A 86 -14.82 5.86 1.75
CA PRO A 86 -15.97 6.56 2.28
C PRO A 86 -16.06 6.46 3.80
N ASN A 87 -16.50 7.53 4.46
CA ASN A 87 -16.77 7.53 5.89
C ASN A 87 -18.07 6.76 6.21
N ARG A 88 -18.00 5.44 6.12
CA ARG A 88 -19.08 4.49 6.39
C ARG A 88 -18.62 3.46 7.40
N GLU A 89 -19.54 2.99 8.23
CA GLU A 89 -19.25 2.06 9.33
C GLU A 89 -18.51 0.79 8.89
N CYS A 90 -18.85 0.24 7.71
CA CYS A 90 -18.16 -0.92 7.14
C CYS A 90 -16.66 -0.67 6.88
N PHE A 91 -16.24 0.58 6.65
CA PHE A 91 -14.84 0.95 6.44
C PHE A 91 -14.18 1.55 7.68
N THR A 92 -14.94 2.12 8.61
CA THR A 92 -14.41 2.76 9.84
C THR A 92 -14.47 1.88 11.08
N SER A 93 -15.11 0.71 11.00
CA SER A 93 -15.09 -0.28 12.08
C SER A 93 -13.71 -0.95 12.23
N SER A 94 -13.52 -1.61 13.37
CA SER A 94 -12.33 -2.44 13.63
C SER A 94 -12.23 -3.63 12.69
N ALA A 95 -13.37 -4.16 12.22
CA ALA A 95 -13.40 -5.19 11.20
C ALA A 95 -12.71 -4.71 9.91
N SER A 96 -11.90 -5.58 9.31
CA SER A 96 -11.12 -5.26 8.11
C SER A 96 -11.70 -5.88 6.84
N ASP A 97 -12.71 -6.75 6.92
CA ASP A 97 -13.18 -7.56 5.79
C ASP A 97 -13.49 -6.72 4.54
N TYR A 98 -14.18 -5.59 4.70
CA TYR A 98 -14.51 -4.70 3.57
C TYR A 98 -13.26 -4.05 2.98
N ARG A 99 -12.30 -3.64 3.82
CA ARG A 99 -11.04 -3.04 3.36
C ARG A 99 -10.13 -4.08 2.71
N GLU A 100 -10.08 -5.30 3.25
CA GLU A 100 -9.36 -6.44 2.69
C GLU A 100 -9.93 -6.89 1.34
N ALA A 101 -11.26 -6.84 1.19
CA ALA A 101 -11.91 -7.14 -0.08
C ALA A 101 -11.48 -6.15 -1.17
N ILE A 102 -11.45 -4.85 -0.83
CA ILE A 102 -10.95 -3.82 -1.73
C ILE A 102 -9.47 -4.04 -2.02
N GLU A 103 -8.64 -4.25 -0.99
CA GLU A 103 -7.21 -4.49 -1.12
C GLU A 103 -6.90 -5.68 -2.04
N GLY A 104 -7.63 -6.79 -1.90
CA GLY A 104 -7.42 -8.00 -2.70
C GLY A 104 -7.83 -7.86 -4.16
N LEU A 105 -8.90 -7.11 -4.45
CA LEU A 105 -9.25 -6.75 -5.83
C LEU A 105 -8.20 -5.81 -6.44
N VAL A 106 -7.81 -4.77 -5.70
CA VAL A 106 -6.78 -3.81 -6.13
C VAL A 106 -5.45 -4.50 -6.40
N GLN A 107 -5.03 -5.40 -5.51
CA GLN A 107 -3.82 -6.18 -5.66
C GLN A 107 -3.87 -7.07 -6.91
N SER A 108 -4.98 -7.78 -7.12
CA SER A 108 -5.17 -8.66 -8.28
C SER A 108 -5.00 -7.91 -9.61
N GLU A 109 -5.57 -6.71 -9.72
CA GLU A 109 -5.49 -5.89 -10.93
C GLU A 109 -4.11 -5.23 -11.09
N LEU A 110 -3.56 -4.70 -10.00
CA LEU A 110 -2.27 -4.01 -10.04
C LEU A 110 -1.10 -4.95 -10.28
N ILE A 111 -1.19 -6.25 -10.00
CA ILE A 111 -0.14 -7.23 -10.36
C ILE A 111 0.14 -7.16 -11.87
N SER A 112 -0.91 -7.15 -12.70
CA SER A 112 -0.76 -7.09 -14.15
C SER A 112 -0.15 -5.76 -14.62
N ILE A 113 -0.62 -4.64 -14.06
CA ILE A 113 -0.11 -3.30 -14.37
C ILE A 113 1.35 -3.15 -13.93
N ALA A 114 1.68 -3.63 -12.73
CA ALA A 114 3.02 -3.61 -12.16
C ALA A 114 3.99 -4.45 -13.00
N ALA A 115 3.58 -5.65 -13.42
CA ALA A 115 4.40 -6.54 -14.24
C ALA A 115 4.79 -5.90 -15.58
N GLN A 116 3.87 -5.19 -16.24
CA GLN A 116 4.17 -4.44 -17.47
C GLN A 116 5.28 -3.39 -17.28
N LYS A 117 5.40 -2.86 -16.06
CA LYS A 117 6.42 -1.89 -15.66
C LYS A 117 7.62 -2.51 -14.92
N LYS A 118 7.71 -3.84 -14.88
CA LYS A 118 8.74 -4.62 -14.18
C LYS A 118 8.77 -4.37 -12.66
N PHE A 119 7.63 -4.00 -12.08
CA PHE A 119 7.45 -3.96 -10.63
C PHE A 119 6.93 -5.29 -10.11
N ILE A 120 7.40 -5.68 -8.92
CA ILE A 120 6.89 -6.84 -8.18
C ILE A 120 6.00 -6.35 -7.04
N VAL A 121 4.78 -6.91 -6.93
CA VAL A 121 3.92 -6.66 -5.76
C VAL A 121 4.38 -7.55 -4.60
N VAL A 122 4.75 -6.94 -3.47
CA VAL A 122 5.40 -7.66 -2.36
C VAL A 122 4.50 -7.88 -1.14
N SER A 123 3.38 -7.16 -1.06
CA SER A 123 2.32 -7.49 -0.10
C SER A 123 1.54 -8.72 -0.57
N ARG A 124 0.72 -9.32 0.30
CA ARG A 124 -0.17 -10.44 -0.05
C ARG A 124 -1.45 -10.33 0.78
N VAL A 125 -2.59 -10.27 0.12
CA VAL A 125 -3.90 -10.37 0.75
C VAL A 125 -4.77 -11.34 -0.05
N SER A 126 -5.54 -12.15 0.66
CA SER A 126 -6.49 -13.07 0.03
C SER A 126 -7.79 -12.35 -0.28
N LYS A 127 -8.37 -12.62 -1.45
CA LYS A 127 -9.75 -12.20 -1.74
C LYS A 127 -10.71 -12.87 -0.75
N ASN A 128 -11.77 -12.17 -0.38
CA ASN A 128 -12.82 -12.69 0.48
C ASN A 128 -14.19 -12.58 -0.23
N ARG A 129 -15.24 -13.08 0.42
CA ARG A 129 -16.60 -13.13 -0.15
C ARG A 129 -17.19 -11.76 -0.52
N LEU A 130 -16.70 -10.67 0.08
CA LEU A 130 -17.21 -9.32 -0.18
C LEU A 130 -16.72 -8.76 -1.51
N CYS A 131 -15.72 -9.37 -2.15
CA CYS A 131 -15.24 -8.99 -3.48
C CYS A 131 -16.33 -9.03 -4.55
N GLU A 132 -17.42 -9.78 -4.33
CA GLU A 132 -18.53 -9.85 -5.28
C GLU A 132 -19.51 -8.67 -5.20
N GLN A 133 -19.45 -7.87 -4.13
CA GLN A 133 -20.35 -6.72 -3.97
C GLN A 133 -20.02 -5.62 -4.98
N SER A 134 -21.06 -5.07 -5.61
CA SER A 134 -20.93 -4.02 -6.65
C SER A 134 -20.23 -2.77 -6.14
N GLU A 135 -20.53 -2.34 -4.93
CA GLU A 135 -19.88 -1.20 -4.29
C GLU A 135 -18.37 -1.44 -4.12
N ILE A 136 -17.98 -2.63 -3.64
CA ILE A 136 -16.59 -3.00 -3.44
C ILE A 136 -15.84 -3.01 -4.76
N LYS A 137 -16.43 -3.60 -5.82
CA LYS A 137 -15.85 -3.57 -7.18
C LYS A 137 -15.66 -2.13 -7.67
N THR A 138 -16.66 -1.26 -7.48
CA THR A 138 -16.61 0.14 -7.90
C THR A 138 -15.50 0.92 -7.20
N LEU A 139 -15.39 0.77 -5.87
CA LEU A 139 -14.34 1.41 -5.08
C LEU A 139 -12.95 0.87 -5.47
N SER A 140 -12.82 -0.45 -5.65
CA SER A 140 -11.56 -1.06 -6.12
C SER A 140 -11.12 -0.53 -7.48
N GLN A 141 -12.05 -0.34 -8.43
CA GLN A 141 -11.74 0.24 -9.74
C GLN A 141 -11.19 1.67 -9.60
N ALA A 142 -11.83 2.52 -8.79
CA ALA A 142 -11.35 3.87 -8.54
C ALA A 142 -9.94 3.89 -7.91
N VAL A 143 -9.65 2.97 -6.99
CA VAL A 143 -8.32 2.80 -6.39
C VAL A 143 -7.31 2.34 -7.44
N VAL A 144 -7.64 1.34 -8.26
CA VAL A 144 -6.78 0.83 -9.35
C VAL A 144 -6.46 1.93 -10.35
N GLU A 145 -7.43 2.74 -10.75
CA GLU A 145 -7.20 3.87 -11.66
C GLU A 145 -6.22 4.88 -11.07
N LYS A 146 -6.41 5.26 -9.79
CA LYS A 146 -5.51 6.20 -9.12
C LYS A 146 -4.10 5.64 -9.00
N PHE A 147 -3.97 4.39 -8.54
CA PHE A 147 -2.67 3.77 -8.34
C PHE A 147 -1.99 3.44 -9.67
N GLY A 148 -2.73 3.03 -10.68
CA GLY A 148 -2.23 2.84 -12.03
C GLY A 148 -1.69 4.13 -12.63
N LYS A 149 -2.39 5.26 -12.45
CA LYS A 149 -1.87 6.60 -12.83
C LYS A 149 -0.58 6.94 -12.07
N PHE A 150 -0.55 6.67 -10.76
CA PHE A 150 0.64 6.89 -9.94
C PHE A 150 1.84 6.06 -10.41
N LEU A 151 1.65 4.78 -10.73
CA LEU A 151 2.71 3.91 -11.25
C LEU A 151 3.19 4.33 -12.64
N ARG A 152 2.39 5.08 -13.42
CA ARG A 152 2.83 5.59 -14.73
C ARG A 152 3.93 6.63 -14.62
N CYS A 153 4.10 7.26 -13.46
CA CYS A 153 5.15 8.25 -13.20
C CYS A 153 6.56 7.64 -13.02
N PHE A 154 6.68 6.30 -13.02
CA PHE A 154 7.92 5.53 -12.82
C PHE A 154 8.16 4.51 -13.94
#